data_AF-A0A7J2R1J6-F1
#
_entry.id   AF-A0A7J2R1J6-F1
#
_cell.length_a   1.000
_cell.length_b   1.000
_cell.length_c   1.000
_cell.angle_alpha   90.00
_cell.angle_beta   90.00
_cell.angle_gamma   90.00
#
_symmetry.space_group_name_H-M   'P 1'
#
loop_
_entity.id
_entity.type
_entity.pdbx_description
1 polymer ?
#
loop_
_entity_poly.entity_id
_entity_poly.type
_entity_poly.pdbx_seq_one_letter_code
_entity_poly.pdbx_strand_id
1 'polypeptide(L)'
;MKSKWRGHKIKLKKGVWLYNDTNKPVRDNINISCGFCGRPKTKEGYDACLGTLPGLTNACCGHGNIEEAYVQFSDGHSIDGQSADIIIKMLKRRSI
;
A
#
# COMPACT_ATOMS: atom_id res chain seq x y z
N MET A 1 -14.05 -0.03 10.62
CA MET A 1 -12.63 0.10 10.25
C MET A 1 -12.51 0.69 8.85
N LYS A 2 -11.87 1.85 8.70
CA LYS A 2 -11.54 2.46 7.41
C LYS A 2 -10.04 2.26 7.20
N SER A 3 -9.64 1.74 6.06
CA SER A 3 -8.23 1.52 5.69
C SER A 3 -8.02 2.03 4.27
N LYS A 4 -6.82 1.88 3.72
CA LYS A 4 -6.52 2.21 2.32
C LYS A 4 -5.81 1.07 1.61
N TRP A 5 -6.15 0.90 0.34
CA TRP A 5 -5.44 0.01 -0.59
C TRP A 5 -4.98 0.82 -1.79
N ARG A 6 -3.65 0.90 -1.99
CA ARG A 6 -3.03 1.65 -3.09
C ARG A 6 -3.57 3.09 -3.22
N GLY A 7 -3.69 3.80 -2.11
CA GLY A 7 -4.22 5.17 -2.06
C GLY A 7 -5.75 5.31 -2.10
N HIS A 8 -6.50 4.22 -2.37
CA HIS A 8 -7.96 4.24 -2.38
C HIS A 8 -8.53 3.90 -1.01
N LYS A 9 -9.58 4.63 -0.59
CA LYS A 9 -10.27 4.36 0.67
C LYS A 9 -11.04 3.04 0.58
N ILE A 10 -10.85 2.17 1.56
CA ILE A 10 -11.56 0.89 1.66
C ILE A 10 -12.29 0.76 3.00
N LYS A 11 -13.34 -0.06 3.02
CA LYS A 11 -14.11 -0.41 4.22
C LYS A 11 -14.32 -1.91 4.31
N LEU A 12 -14.28 -2.43 5.54
CA LEU A 12 -14.63 -3.82 5.81
C LEU A 12 -16.13 -3.94 6.01
N LYS A 13 -16.79 -4.81 5.24
CA LYS A 13 -18.22 -5.13 5.37
C LYS A 13 -18.43 -6.63 5.26
N LYS A 14 -19.01 -7.25 6.28
CA LYS A 14 -19.26 -8.72 6.34
C LYS A 14 -18.01 -9.55 6.00
N GLY A 15 -16.84 -9.16 6.52
CA GLY A 15 -15.57 -9.86 6.27
C GLY A 15 -14.90 -9.56 4.91
N VAL A 16 -15.50 -8.72 4.06
CA VAL A 16 -14.94 -8.38 2.75
C VAL A 16 -14.49 -6.92 2.73
N TRP A 17 -13.27 -6.68 2.26
CA TRP A 17 -12.78 -5.33 1.98
C TRP A 17 -13.35 -4.82 0.67
N LEU A 18 -14.02 -3.67 0.73
CA LEU A 18 -14.66 -3.01 -0.41
C LEU A 18 -14.04 -1.63 -0.64
N TYR A 19 -13.89 -1.23 -1.90
CA TYR A 19 -13.60 0.16 -2.22
C TYR A 19 -14.79 1.05 -1.84
N ASN A 20 -14.51 2.21 -1.24
CA ASN A 20 -15.57 3.08 -0.73
C ASN A 20 -16.43 3.71 -1.82
N ASP A 21 -15.83 4.01 -2.97
CA ASP A 21 -16.45 4.66 -4.12
C ASP A 21 -17.37 3.72 -4.91
N THR A 22 -16.91 2.51 -5.19
CA THR A 22 -17.59 1.55 -6.07
C THR A 22 -18.35 0.47 -5.30
N ASN A 23 -18.09 0.31 -4.01
CA ASN A 23 -18.52 -0.85 -3.20
C ASN A 23 -18.11 -2.22 -3.77
N LYS A 24 -17.17 -2.26 -4.73
CA LYS A 24 -16.65 -3.51 -5.28
C LYS A 24 -15.59 -4.10 -4.35
N PRO A 25 -15.48 -5.44 -4.25
CA PRO A 25 -14.42 -6.09 -3.51
C PRO A 25 -13.02 -5.68 -3.98
N VAL A 26 -12.10 -5.44 -3.04
CA VAL A 26 -10.70 -5.11 -3.33
C VAL A 26 -10.03 -6.24 -4.12
N ARG A 27 -10.35 -7.49 -3.76
CA ARG A 27 -9.84 -8.69 -4.42
C ARG A 27 -10.18 -8.77 -5.92
N ASP A 28 -11.23 -8.09 -6.38
CA ASP A 28 -11.65 -8.11 -7.78
C ASP A 28 -10.88 -7.07 -8.62
N ASN A 29 -10.14 -6.14 -7.99
CA ASN A 29 -9.35 -5.12 -8.68
C ASN A 29 -8.02 -4.83 -7.99
N ILE A 30 -7.25 -5.89 -7.70
CA ILE A 30 -5.95 -5.78 -7.02
C ILE A 30 -4.90 -4.97 -7.81
N ASN A 31 -5.12 -4.75 -9.11
CA ASN A 31 -4.19 -4.09 -10.02
C ASN A 31 -4.50 -2.59 -10.24
N ILE A 32 -5.49 -2.05 -9.52
CA ILE A 32 -5.83 -0.62 -9.60
C ILE A 32 -4.59 0.27 -9.43
N SER A 33 -4.46 1.28 -10.28
CA SER A 33 -3.43 2.30 -10.13
C SER A 33 -3.53 3.01 -8.79
N CYS A 34 -2.40 3.55 -8.32
CA CYS A 34 -2.40 4.36 -7.10
C CYS A 34 -3.41 5.51 -7.21
N GLY A 35 -4.29 5.66 -6.22
CA GLY A 35 -5.33 6.69 -6.20
C GLY A 35 -4.78 8.12 -6.14
N PHE A 36 -3.50 8.29 -5.80
CA PHE A 36 -2.82 9.58 -5.79
C PHE A 36 -1.93 9.80 -7.02
N CYS A 37 -1.04 8.84 -7.33
CA CYS A 37 -0.07 9.01 -8.42
C CYS A 37 -0.58 8.61 -9.80
N GLY A 38 -1.69 7.86 -9.88
CA GLY A 38 -2.22 7.30 -11.13
C GLY A 38 -1.36 6.20 -11.77
N ARG A 39 -0.20 5.88 -11.19
CA ARG A 39 0.71 4.87 -11.75
C ARG A 39 0.20 3.43 -11.50
N PRO A 40 0.25 2.57 -12.53
CA PRO A 40 -0.07 1.14 -12.38
C PRO A 40 1.01 0.42 -11.58
N LYS A 41 0.90 -0.89 -11.40
CA LYS A 41 2.00 -1.71 -10.87
C LYS A 41 3.20 -1.69 -11.82
N THR A 42 4.38 -2.03 -11.31
CA THR A 42 5.53 -2.38 -12.16
C THR A 42 5.22 -3.64 -12.98
N LYS A 43 6.07 -3.97 -13.96
CA LYS A 43 5.89 -5.19 -14.79
C LYS A 43 5.90 -6.46 -13.93
N GLU A 44 6.64 -6.45 -12.84
CA GLU A 44 6.78 -7.52 -11.86
C GLU A 44 5.61 -7.56 -10.85
N GLY A 45 4.70 -6.59 -10.91
CA GLY A 45 3.51 -6.54 -10.04
C GLY A 45 3.68 -5.74 -8.75
N TYR A 46 4.78 -5.01 -8.57
CA TYR A 46 5.00 -4.19 -7.36
C TYR A 46 4.34 -2.83 -7.45
N ASP A 47 4.17 -2.15 -6.31
CA ASP A 47 3.71 -0.77 -6.31
C ASP A 47 4.75 0.13 -6.97
N ALA A 48 4.39 0.86 -8.05
CA ALA A 48 5.35 1.69 -8.79
C ALA A 48 5.92 2.87 -7.99
N CYS A 49 5.30 3.25 -6.86
CA CYS A 49 5.89 4.24 -5.96
C CYS A 49 7.04 3.65 -5.14
N LEU A 50 7.06 2.32 -4.95
CA LEU A 50 7.97 1.64 -4.03
C LEU A 50 8.99 0.77 -4.75
N GLY A 51 8.58 0.03 -5.78
CA GLY A 51 9.36 -1.06 -6.37
C GLY A 51 9.44 -2.25 -5.41
N THR A 52 10.53 -3.01 -5.51
CA THR A 52 10.80 -4.15 -4.63
C THR A 52 11.46 -3.67 -3.34
N LEU A 53 10.87 -4.02 -2.19
CA LEU A 53 11.42 -3.75 -0.87
C LEU A 53 11.62 -5.07 -0.13
N PRO A 54 12.85 -5.42 0.28
CA PRO A 54 13.12 -6.70 0.92
C PRO A 54 12.50 -6.78 2.33
N GLY A 55 12.02 -7.97 2.71
CA GLY A 55 11.47 -8.24 4.04
C GLY A 55 10.03 -7.74 4.27
N LEU A 56 9.41 -7.12 3.27
CA LEU A 56 8.03 -6.64 3.34
C LEU A 56 7.08 -7.55 2.57
N THR A 57 5.89 -7.79 3.12
CA THR A 57 4.79 -8.49 2.44
C THR A 57 3.83 -7.53 1.77
N ASN A 58 3.69 -6.32 2.30
CA ASN A 58 2.85 -5.27 1.76
C ASN A 58 3.33 -3.90 2.25
N ALA A 59 3.16 -2.85 1.45
CA ALA A 59 3.52 -1.49 1.82
C ALA A 59 2.79 -0.45 0.98
N CYS A 60 2.62 0.75 1.55
CA CYS A 60 2.13 1.93 0.86
C CYS A 60 3.01 3.13 1.22
N CYS A 61 3.37 3.92 0.21
CA CYS A 61 4.17 5.15 0.40
C CYS A 61 3.43 6.28 1.12
N GLY A 62 2.10 6.20 1.29
CA GLY A 62 1.30 7.30 1.83
C GLY A 62 1.34 8.56 0.96
N HIS A 63 1.58 8.45 -0.36
CA HIS A 63 1.61 9.62 -1.23
C HIS A 63 0.31 10.42 -1.12
N GLY A 64 0.44 11.71 -0.79
CA GLY A 64 -0.66 12.62 -0.53
C GLY A 64 -1.02 12.80 0.95
N ASN A 65 -0.67 11.83 1.81
CA ASN A 65 -0.85 11.92 3.25
C ASN A 65 0.09 10.93 3.97
N ILE A 66 1.15 11.45 4.58
CA ILE A 66 2.20 10.62 5.20
C ILE A 66 1.68 9.72 6.32
N GLU A 67 0.62 10.13 7.01
CA GLU A 67 -0.05 9.35 8.06
C GLU A 67 -0.70 8.06 7.52
N GLU A 68 -0.80 7.92 6.19
CA GLU A 68 -1.32 6.73 5.52
C GLU A 68 -0.22 5.84 4.93
N ALA A 69 1.05 6.21 5.13
CA ALA A 69 2.15 5.31 4.82
C ALA A 69 2.09 4.10 5.77
N TYR A 70 2.43 2.93 5.25
CA TYR A 70 2.54 1.73 6.08
C TYR A 70 3.51 0.74 5.47
N VAL A 71 4.07 -0.11 6.32
CA VAL A 71 4.83 -1.31 5.96
C VAL A 71 4.32 -2.49 6.78
N GLN A 72 4.18 -3.64 6.14
CA GLN A 72 3.84 -4.91 6.77
C GLN A 72 4.99 -5.87 6.51
N PHE A 73 5.55 -6.41 7.58
CA PHE A 73 6.68 -7.33 7.54
C PHE A 73 6.19 -8.77 7.38
N SER A 74 7.08 -9.67 6.96
CA SER A 74 6.78 -11.10 6.80
C SER A 74 6.52 -11.83 8.13
N ASP A 75 6.94 -11.26 9.26
CA ASP A 75 6.69 -11.78 10.60
C ASP A 75 5.33 -11.33 11.18
N GLY A 76 4.55 -10.55 10.42
CA GLY A 76 3.23 -10.05 10.83
C GLY A 76 3.25 -8.71 11.55
N HIS A 77 4.42 -8.12 11.84
CA HIS A 77 4.50 -6.77 12.37
C HIS A 77 4.13 -5.72 11.32
N SER A 78 3.56 -4.60 11.77
CA SER A 78 3.19 -3.47 10.91
C SER A 78 3.61 -2.16 11.56
N ILE A 79 4.05 -1.22 10.73
CA ILE A 79 4.40 0.15 11.14
C ILE A 79 3.70 1.10 10.18
N ASP A 80 3.15 2.18 10.71
CA ASP A 80 2.41 3.20 9.96
C ASP A 80 3.06 4.58 10.05
N GLY A 81 2.55 5.52 9.26
CA GLY A 81 2.88 6.94 9.33
C GLY A 81 4.34 7.26 8.99
N GLN A 82 4.86 8.30 9.65
CA GLN A 82 6.21 8.80 9.40
C GLN A 82 7.30 7.73 9.60
N SER A 83 7.13 6.83 10.56
CA SER A 83 8.07 5.72 10.77
C SER A 83 8.10 4.75 9.59
N ALA A 84 6.95 4.46 8.99
CA ALA A 84 6.88 3.63 7.78
C ALA A 84 7.60 4.28 6.61
N ASP A 85 7.43 5.59 6.40
CA ASP A 85 8.13 6.32 5.35
C ASP A 85 9.66 6.32 5.53
N ILE A 86 10.14 6.47 6.77
CA ILE A 86 11.57 6.36 7.08
C ILE A 86 12.09 4.96 6.69
N ILE A 87 11.39 3.90 7.09
CA ILE A 87 11.77 2.51 6.77
C ILE A 87 11.78 2.29 5.25
N ILE A 88 10.75 2.72 4.54
CA ILE A 88 10.68 2.63 3.07
C ILE A 88 11.89 3.31 2.42
N LYS A 89 12.23 4.52 2.87
CA LYS A 89 13.38 5.27 2.36
C LYS A 89 14.70 4.56 2.65
N MET A 90 14.84 3.97 3.84
CA MET A 90 16.04 3.18 4.21
C MET A 90 16.17 1.92 3.34
N LEU A 91 15.08 1.19 3.12
CA LEU A 91 15.07 -0.03 2.30
C LEU A 91 15.39 0.29 0.84
N LYS A 92 14.82 1.37 0.28
CA LYS A 92 15.12 1.81 -1.09
C LYS A 92 16.58 2.14 -1.33
N ARG A 93 17.26 2.74 -0.35
CA ARG A 93 18.68 3.11 -0.47
C ARG A 93 19.61 1.91 -0.41
N ARG A 94 19.15 0.77 0.13
CA ARG A 94 19.92 -0.48 0.25
C ARG A 94 19.72 -1.43 -0.94
N SER A 95 18.79 -1.15 -1.85
CA SER A 95 18.54 -1.95 -3.05
C SER A 95 19.50 -1.63 -4.21
N ILE A 96 20.75 -1.23 -3.89
CA ILE A 96 21.83 -0.94 -4.85
C ILE A 96 22.82 -2.10 -4.81
#